data_AF-A0A7W6YB60-F1
#
_entry.id   AF-A0A7W6YB60-F1
#
_cell.length_a   1.000
_cell.length_b   1.000
_cell.length_c   1.000
_cell.angle_alpha   90.00
_cell.angle_beta   90.00
_cell.angle_gamma   90.00
#
_symmetry.space_group_name_H-M   'P 1'
#
loop_
_entity.id
_entity.type
_entity.pdbx_description
1 polymer ?
#
loop_
_entity_poly.entity_id
_entity_poly.type
_entity_poly.pdbx_seq_one_letter_code
_entity_poly.pdbx_strand_id
1 'polypeptide(L)'
;MFSSASSKIGAAFDRLSQSLRVQLLSLVLLTLFGAIGFNLYDSFRSADATAKLVADRTLLASARVIAEAVRVDEGGNVQVDVPPAALEMFDTGFGDRVFYQVITVWGNLVSGFPDLPLPAAQRVGEDRAFHGADVRVLMLDHPVVGLPDDGTIL
;
A
#
# COMPACT_ATOMS: atom_id res chain seq x y z
N MET A 1 -20.78 23.98 -36.38
CA MET A 1 -19.56 24.39 -37.11
C MET A 1 -18.35 23.46 -36.92
N PHE A 2 -18.39 22.42 -36.06
CA PHE A 2 -17.24 21.55 -35.76
C PHE A 2 -17.01 20.35 -36.72
N SER A 3 -17.90 20.12 -37.70
CA SER A 3 -17.88 18.88 -38.50
C SER A 3 -16.84 18.85 -39.64
N SER A 4 -16.28 20.00 -40.06
CA SER A 4 -15.39 20.06 -41.23
C SER A 4 -13.94 19.65 -40.91
N ALA A 5 -13.50 19.79 -39.66
CA ALA A 5 -12.13 19.44 -39.25
C ALA A 5 -11.88 17.93 -39.29
N SER A 6 -12.83 17.12 -38.81
CA SER A 6 -12.70 15.66 -38.77
C SER A 6 -12.68 15.01 -40.16
N SER A 7 -13.42 15.60 -41.12
CA SER A 7 -13.45 15.14 -42.52
C SER A 7 -12.14 15.39 -43.25
N LYS A 8 -11.49 16.55 -43.00
CA LYS A 8 -10.20 16.87 -43.62
C LYS A 8 -9.06 15.98 -43.13
N ILE A 9 -9.07 15.60 -41.85
CA ILE A 9 -8.08 14.69 -41.27
C ILE A 9 -8.21 13.30 -41.89
N GLY A 10 -9.44 12.78 -42.06
CA GLY A 10 -9.70 11.50 -42.72
C GLY A 10 -9.29 11.47 -44.19
N ALA A 11 -9.61 12.52 -44.96
CA ALA A 11 -9.26 12.60 -46.39
C ALA A 11 -7.75 12.76 -46.64
N ALA A 12 -7.02 13.41 -45.73
CA ALA A 12 -5.56 13.46 -45.77
C ALA A 12 -4.94 12.08 -45.47
N PHE A 13 -5.53 11.34 -44.51
CA PHE A 13 -5.14 9.97 -44.19
C PHE A 13 -5.35 9.00 -45.36
N ASP A 14 -6.44 9.10 -46.11
CA ASP A 14 -6.71 8.26 -47.29
C ASP A 14 -5.75 8.52 -48.45
N ARG A 15 -5.33 9.78 -48.67
CA ARG A 15 -4.31 10.09 -49.68
C ARG A 15 -2.91 9.68 -49.24
N LEU A 16 -2.62 9.73 -47.95
CA LEU A 16 -1.36 9.26 -47.38
C LEU A 16 -1.29 7.72 -47.43
N SER A 17 -2.36 7.01 -47.09
CA SER A 17 -2.46 5.54 -47.09
C SER A 17 -2.32 4.92 -48.50
N GLN A 18 -2.59 5.69 -49.55
CA GLN A 18 -2.36 5.30 -50.94
C GLN A 18 -0.87 5.16 -51.30
N SER A 19 0.04 5.61 -50.42
CA SER A 19 1.48 5.41 -50.54
C SER A 19 1.95 4.25 -49.65
N LEU A 20 2.51 3.20 -50.25
CA LEU A 20 3.13 2.05 -49.56
C LEU A 20 4.07 2.45 -48.40
N ARG A 21 4.73 3.61 -48.52
CA ARG A 21 5.62 4.16 -47.49
C ARG A 21 4.87 4.56 -46.21
N VAL A 22 3.69 5.17 -46.34
CA VAL A 22 2.87 5.56 -45.19
C VAL A 22 2.27 4.32 -44.53
N GLN A 23 1.84 3.33 -45.31
CA GLN A 23 1.29 2.09 -44.76
C GLN A 23 2.35 1.33 -43.93
N LEU A 24 3.60 1.29 -44.41
CA LEU A 24 4.72 0.75 -43.66
C LEU A 24 5.03 1.60 -42.41
N LEU A 25 5.07 2.92 -42.54
CA LEU A 25 5.31 3.82 -41.40
C LEU A 25 4.20 3.73 -40.34
N SER A 26 2.93 3.64 -40.73
CA SER A 26 1.81 3.52 -39.80
C SER A 26 1.84 2.18 -39.06
N LEU A 27 2.23 1.10 -39.75
CA LEU A 27 2.38 -0.20 -39.12
C LEU A 27 3.50 -0.17 -38.07
N VAL A 28 4.65 0.44 -38.41
CA VAL A 28 5.76 0.61 -37.48
C VAL A 28 5.37 1.50 -36.30
N LEU A 29 4.69 2.63 -36.55
CA LEU A 29 4.23 3.53 -35.49
C LEU A 29 3.25 2.82 -34.56
N LEU A 30 2.29 2.08 -35.11
CA LEU A 30 1.31 1.32 -34.34
C LEU A 30 2.01 0.28 -33.44
N THR A 31 2.94 -0.50 -33.99
CA THR A 31 3.75 -1.45 -33.22
C THR A 31 4.56 -0.75 -32.14
N LEU A 32 5.17 0.39 -32.45
CA LEU A 32 5.98 1.15 -31.49
C LEU A 32 5.12 1.70 -30.35
N PHE A 33 3.98 2.30 -30.64
CA PHE A 33 3.02 2.77 -29.63
C PHE A 33 2.50 1.61 -28.79
N GLY A 34 2.23 0.46 -29.39
CA GLY A 34 1.85 -0.76 -28.68
C GLY A 34 2.93 -1.21 -27.71
N ALA A 35 4.20 -1.26 -28.15
CA ALA A 35 5.33 -1.63 -27.31
C ALA A 35 5.55 -0.66 -26.15
N ILE A 36 5.45 0.66 -26.39
CA ILE A 36 5.59 1.69 -25.35
C ILE A 36 4.45 1.57 -24.34
N GLY A 37 3.20 1.44 -24.81
CA GLY A 37 2.04 1.28 -23.94
C GLY A 37 2.13 0.04 -23.07
N PHE A 38 2.56 -1.09 -23.66
CA PHE A 38 2.78 -2.33 -22.93
C PHE A 38 3.91 -2.18 -21.88
N ASN A 39 5.04 -1.59 -22.26
CA ASN A 39 6.15 -1.39 -21.34
C ASN A 39 5.79 -0.46 -20.18
N LEU A 40 5.07 0.63 -20.46
CA LEU A 40 4.62 1.56 -19.45
C LEU A 40 3.64 0.88 -18.48
N TYR A 41 2.72 0.07 -19.00
CA TYR A 41 1.77 -0.69 -18.18
C TYR A 41 2.48 -1.70 -17.28
N ASP A 42 3.43 -2.46 -17.83
CA ASP A 42 4.22 -3.45 -17.08
C ASP A 42 5.08 -2.77 -16.00
N SER A 43 5.75 -1.68 -16.37
CA SER A 43 6.55 -0.87 -15.44
C SER A 43 5.71 -0.29 -14.31
N PHE A 44 4.53 0.25 -14.62
CA PHE A 44 3.61 0.79 -13.62
C PHE A 44 3.11 -0.29 -12.66
N ARG A 45 2.72 -1.46 -13.20
CA ARG A 45 2.30 -2.62 -12.39
C ARG A 45 3.40 -3.13 -11.49
N SER A 46 4.63 -3.22 -11.99
CA SER A 46 5.80 -3.67 -11.24
C SER A 46 6.18 -2.68 -10.14
N ALA A 47 6.15 -1.38 -10.43
CA ALA A 47 6.42 -0.33 -9.45
C ALA A 47 5.38 -0.34 -8.32
N ASP A 48 4.10 -0.45 -8.63
CA ASP A 48 3.02 -0.52 -7.62
C ASP A 48 3.17 -1.75 -6.70
N ALA A 49 3.46 -2.92 -7.28
CA ALA A 49 3.69 -4.13 -6.51
C ALA A 49 4.92 -4.03 -5.60
N THR A 50 6.00 -3.43 -6.11
CA THR A 50 7.24 -3.22 -5.34
C THR A 50 7.01 -2.25 -4.20
N ALA A 51 6.30 -1.14 -4.43
CA ALA A 51 5.97 -0.16 -3.39
C ALA A 51 5.15 -0.78 -2.25
N LYS A 52 4.12 -1.58 -2.58
CA LYS A 52 3.31 -2.30 -1.59
C LYS A 52 4.14 -3.28 -0.77
N LEU A 53 5.03 -4.04 -1.41
CA LEU A 53 5.92 -4.97 -0.73
C LEU A 53 6.87 -4.26 0.25
N VAL A 54 7.41 -3.10 -0.14
CA VAL A 54 8.28 -2.30 0.73
C VAL A 54 7.47 -1.75 1.91
N ALA A 55 6.28 -1.21 1.67
CA ALA A 55 5.39 -0.72 2.73
C ALA A 55 5.04 -1.82 3.75
N ASP A 56 4.71 -3.02 3.29
CA ASP A 56 4.38 -4.16 4.16
C ASP A 56 5.57 -4.57 5.03
N ARG A 57 6.79 -4.54 4.49
CA ARG A 57 8.02 -4.82 5.25
C ARG A 57 8.27 -3.76 6.32
N THR A 58 8.04 -2.48 6.01
CA THR A 58 8.17 -1.39 6.98
C THR A 58 7.12 -1.52 8.09
N LEU A 59 5.85 -1.77 7.75
CA LEU A 59 4.76 -2.05 8.70
C LEU A 59 5.11 -3.19 9.64
N LEU A 60 5.59 -4.31 9.10
CA LEU A 60 5.99 -5.44 9.92
C LEU A 60 7.17 -5.12 10.83
N ALA A 61 8.17 -4.38 10.34
CA ALA A 61 9.31 -3.96 11.13
C ALA A 61 8.90 -3.03 12.30
N SER A 62 8.08 -2.02 12.03
CA SER A 62 7.58 -1.11 13.06
C SER A 62 6.68 -1.83 14.07
N ALA A 63 5.76 -2.70 13.60
CA ALA A 63 4.94 -3.51 14.49
C ALA A 63 5.80 -4.39 15.41
N ARG A 64 6.89 -4.96 14.89
CA ARG A 64 7.83 -5.74 15.69
C ARG A 64 8.54 -4.89 16.75
N VAL A 65 8.98 -3.69 16.42
CA VAL A 65 9.61 -2.77 17.39
C VAL A 65 8.63 -2.38 18.50
N ILE A 66 7.36 -2.12 18.16
CA ILE A 66 6.30 -1.85 19.13
C ILE A 66 6.06 -3.07 20.02
N ALA A 67 6.00 -4.25 19.41
CA ALA A 67 5.76 -5.50 20.13
C ALA A 67 6.89 -5.86 21.12
N GLU A 68 8.15 -5.64 20.73
CA GLU A 68 9.32 -5.85 21.60
C GLU A 68 9.40 -4.82 22.75
N ALA A 69 8.78 -3.64 22.58
CA ALA A 69 8.69 -2.61 23.61
C ALA A 69 7.58 -2.86 24.65
N VAL A 70 6.65 -3.79 24.40
CA VAL A 70 5.60 -4.12 25.36
C VAL A 70 6.19 -4.82 26.58
N ARG A 71 5.98 -4.23 27.76
CA ARG A 71 6.42 -4.78 29.04
C ARG A 71 5.19 -5.03 29.92
N VAL A 72 5.24 -6.14 30.67
CA VAL A 72 4.25 -6.44 31.70
C VAL A 72 4.81 -5.93 33.03
N ASP A 73 4.04 -5.09 33.71
CA ASP A 73 4.41 -4.61 35.04
C ASP A 73 4.21 -5.72 36.10
N GLU A 74 4.89 -5.61 37.25
CA GLU A 74 4.86 -6.62 38.33
C GLU A 74 3.45 -6.92 38.86
N GLY A 75 2.47 -6.04 38.60
CA GLY A 75 1.05 -6.21 38.91
C GLY A 75 0.20 -6.91 37.84
N GLY A 76 0.78 -7.41 36.75
CA GLY A 76 0.05 -8.12 35.68
C GLY A 76 -0.69 -7.22 34.68
N ASN A 77 -0.51 -5.90 34.76
CA ASN A 77 -1.06 -4.95 33.80
C ASN A 77 -0.11 -4.78 32.61
N VAL A 78 -0.62 -4.94 31.39
CA VAL A 78 0.14 -4.71 30.16
C VAL A 78 0.19 -3.22 29.89
N GLN A 79 1.38 -2.64 29.87
CA GLN A 79 1.59 -1.24 29.47
C GLN A 79 2.44 -1.20 28.20
N VAL A 80 2.02 -0.38 27.23
CA VAL A 80 2.72 -0.20 25.96
C VAL A 80 3.14 1.25 25.85
N ASP A 81 4.44 1.51 26.02
CA ASP A 81 5.05 2.76 25.58
C ASP A 81 5.46 2.59 24.11
N VAL A 82 4.69 3.20 23.20
CA VAL A 82 5.00 3.16 21.77
C VAL A 82 6.28 3.96 21.52
N PRO A 83 7.39 3.33 21.09
CA PRO A 83 8.64 4.05 20.87
C PRO A 83 8.47 5.05 19.72
N PRO A 84 8.90 6.32 19.88
CA PRO A 84 8.83 7.31 18.79
C PRO A 84 9.51 6.82 17.50
N ALA A 85 10.57 6.03 17.63
CA ALA A 85 11.32 5.46 16.51
C ALA A 85 10.47 4.57 15.58
N ALA A 86 9.43 3.91 16.10
CA ALA A 86 8.53 3.10 15.26
C ALA A 86 7.65 3.96 14.35
N LEU A 87 7.37 5.21 14.77
CA LEU A 87 6.60 6.19 14.03
C LEU A 87 7.49 7.00 13.07
N GLU A 88 8.74 7.27 13.43
CA GLU A 88 9.72 7.93 12.55
C GLU A 88 10.00 7.13 11.26
N MET A 89 9.86 5.80 11.29
CA MET A 89 9.97 4.96 10.07
C MET A 89 8.88 5.27 9.03
N PHE A 90 7.78 5.90 9.44
CA PHE A 90 6.70 6.38 8.58
C PHE A 90 6.69 7.90 8.42
N ASP A 91 7.55 8.62 9.14
CA ASP A 91 7.70 10.06 8.96
C ASP A 91 8.51 10.33 7.68
N THR A 92 7.82 10.30 6.57
CA THR A 92 8.36 10.62 5.24
C THR A 92 8.48 12.13 5.01
N GLY A 93 8.12 12.97 6.00
CA GLY A 93 8.06 14.43 5.88
C GLY A 93 6.83 14.96 5.16
N PHE A 94 5.92 14.09 4.69
CA PHE A 94 4.67 14.47 4.01
C PHE A 94 3.44 14.54 4.93
N GLY A 95 3.63 14.42 6.25
CA GLY A 95 2.53 14.42 7.22
C GLY A 95 1.71 13.13 7.16
N ASP A 96 2.38 12.00 6.94
CA ASP A 96 1.76 10.68 6.96
C ASP A 96 1.16 10.40 8.34
N ARG A 97 -0.11 9.95 8.36
CA ARG A 97 -0.83 9.60 9.57
C ARG A 97 -0.70 8.11 9.82
N VAL A 98 -0.18 7.73 10.98
CA VAL A 98 -0.06 6.35 11.40
C VAL A 98 -1.09 6.08 12.49
N PHE A 99 -1.88 5.04 12.29
CA PHE A 99 -2.82 4.54 13.29
C PHE A 99 -2.33 3.18 13.78
N TYR A 100 -2.41 2.94 15.08
CA TYR A 100 -2.04 1.67 15.68
C TYR A 100 -3.11 1.23 16.66
N GLN A 101 -3.16 -0.08 16.88
CA GLN A 101 -4.01 -0.73 17.86
C GLN A 101 -3.20 -1.88 18.46
N VAL A 102 -3.21 -2.00 19.78
CA VAL A 102 -2.62 -3.13 20.49
C VAL A 102 -3.72 -3.77 21.32
N ILE A 103 -4.03 -5.02 21.05
CA ILE A 103 -5.04 -5.78 21.79
C ILE A 103 -4.43 -7.04 22.41
N THR A 104 -5.01 -7.52 23.51
CA THR A 104 -4.70 -8.85 24.01
C THR A 104 -5.39 -9.92 23.16
N VAL A 105 -4.95 -11.18 23.24
CA VAL A 105 -5.67 -12.32 22.65
C VAL A 105 -7.14 -12.43 23.07
N TRP A 106 -7.49 -11.87 24.22
CA TRP A 106 -8.86 -11.85 24.73
C TRP A 106 -9.70 -10.69 24.18
N GLY A 107 -9.14 -9.89 23.27
CA GLY A 107 -9.80 -8.75 22.63
C GLY A 107 -9.84 -7.48 23.49
N ASN A 108 -9.08 -7.43 24.59
CA ASN A 108 -9.00 -6.23 25.41
C ASN A 108 -8.03 -5.23 24.78
N LEU A 109 -8.49 -4.01 24.53
CA LEU A 109 -7.63 -2.93 24.05
C LEU A 109 -6.62 -2.54 25.14
N VAL A 110 -5.34 -2.64 24.79
CA VAL A 110 -4.24 -2.18 25.63
C VAL A 110 -3.91 -0.73 25.32
N SER A 111 -3.79 -0.37 24.03
CA SER A 111 -3.46 0.98 23.58
C SER A 111 -3.88 1.21 22.11
N GLY A 112 -4.05 2.47 21.71
CA GLY A 112 -4.37 2.87 20.34
C GLY A 112 -5.87 3.04 20.05
N PHE A 113 -6.26 2.81 18.79
CA PHE A 113 -7.62 3.05 18.30
C PHE A 113 -8.46 1.75 18.29
N PRO A 114 -9.55 1.65 19.07
CA PRO A 114 -10.37 0.43 19.16
C PRO A 114 -11.11 0.07 17.87
N ASP A 115 -11.41 1.07 17.05
CA ASP A 115 -12.21 1.02 15.84
C ASP A 115 -11.36 0.79 14.58
N LEU A 116 -10.05 0.59 14.73
CA LEU A 116 -9.15 0.27 13.62
C LEU A 116 -9.55 -1.07 12.98
N PRO A 117 -9.76 -1.13 11.65
CA PRO A 117 -10.20 -2.35 10.99
C PRO A 117 -9.08 -3.40 11.00
N LEU A 118 -9.38 -4.57 11.55
CA LEU A 118 -8.45 -5.70 11.60
C LEU A 118 -8.29 -6.33 10.21
N PRO A 119 -7.06 -6.58 9.73
CA PRO A 119 -6.83 -7.27 8.46
C PRO A 119 -7.31 -8.73 8.52
N ALA A 120 -7.66 -9.30 7.36
CA ALA A 120 -8.13 -10.67 7.26
C ALA A 120 -7.01 -11.71 7.46
N ALA A 121 -5.76 -11.32 7.23
CA ALA A 121 -4.58 -12.15 7.36
C ALA A 121 -3.47 -11.44 8.15
N GLN A 122 -2.78 -12.19 9.01
CA GLN A 122 -1.63 -11.71 9.74
C GLN A 122 -0.43 -11.52 8.81
N ARG A 123 0.42 -10.53 9.12
CA ARG A 123 1.68 -10.23 8.41
C ARG A 123 1.52 -9.90 6.91
N VAL A 124 0.29 -9.63 6.47
CA VAL A 124 -0.05 -9.23 5.11
C VAL A 124 -0.71 -7.86 5.18
N GLY A 125 -0.21 -6.89 4.40
CA GLY A 125 -0.81 -5.58 4.32
C GLY A 125 -2.11 -5.62 3.53
N GLU A 126 -3.17 -5.07 4.11
CA GLU A 126 -4.49 -4.98 3.49
C GLU A 126 -4.94 -3.52 3.43
N ASP A 127 -5.47 -3.09 2.28
CA ASP A 127 -6.01 -1.73 2.14
C ASP A 127 -7.43 -1.70 2.72
N ARG A 128 -7.67 -0.78 3.65
CA ARG A 128 -8.94 -0.59 4.35
C ARG A 128 -9.29 0.89 4.44
N ALA A 129 -10.57 1.20 4.60
CA ALA A 129 -11.00 2.56 4.88
C ALA A 129 -11.09 2.77 6.40
N PHE A 130 -10.46 3.83 6.90
CA PHE A 130 -10.54 4.26 8.30
C PHE A 130 -10.66 5.78 8.39
N HIS A 131 -11.66 6.27 9.12
CA HIS A 131 -12.00 7.70 9.23
C HIS A 131 -12.01 8.47 7.89
N GLY A 132 -12.49 7.83 6.81
CA GLY A 132 -12.59 8.46 5.49
C GLY A 132 -11.26 8.56 4.72
N ALA A 133 -10.20 7.90 5.19
CA ALA A 133 -8.95 7.72 4.46
C ALA A 133 -8.72 6.24 4.14
N ASP A 134 -8.15 5.96 2.97
CA ASP A 134 -7.61 4.64 2.66
C ASP A 134 -6.29 4.47 3.43
N VAL A 135 -6.24 3.44 4.26
CA VAL A 135 -5.11 3.08 5.10
C VAL A 135 -4.70 1.65 4.81
N ARG A 136 -3.39 1.39 4.78
CA ARG A 136 -2.86 0.03 4.66
C ARG A 136 -2.58 -0.52 6.05
N VAL A 137 -3.33 -1.53 6.44
CA VAL A 137 -3.27 -2.14 7.78
C VAL A 137 -2.50 -3.46 7.76
N LEU A 138 -1.74 -3.73 8.81
CA LEU A 138 -1.00 -4.99 9.01
C LEU A 138 -1.09 -5.37 10.50
N MET A 139 -1.27 -6.66 10.76
CA MET A 139 -1.34 -7.24 12.10
C MET A 139 -0.14 -8.17 12.35
N LEU A 140 0.37 -8.16 13.58
CA LEU A 140 1.47 -9.03 14.01
C LEU A 140 1.24 -9.52 15.45
N ASP A 141 1.05 -10.83 15.59
CA ASP A 141 0.98 -11.47 16.89
C ASP A 141 2.38 -11.56 17.52
N HIS A 142 2.49 -11.15 18.78
CA HIS A 142 3.72 -11.24 19.55
C HIS A 142 3.49 -11.80 20.96
N PRO A 143 4.18 -12.89 21.36
CA PRO A 143 4.06 -13.42 22.71
C PRO A 143 4.81 -12.51 23.70
N VAL A 144 4.16 -12.11 24.79
CA VAL A 144 4.79 -11.29 25.84
C VAL A 144 5.06 -12.17 27.06
N VAL A 145 6.32 -12.26 27.47
CA VAL A 145 6.71 -13.04 28.64
C VAL A 145 6.50 -12.20 29.91
N GLY A 146 5.61 -12.64 30.79
CA GLY A 146 5.32 -11.98 32.07
C GLY A 146 3.84 -11.92 32.47
N LEU A 147 2.92 -12.25 31.55
CA LEU A 147 1.51 -12.48 31.89
C LEU A 147 1.36 -13.85 32.58
N PRO A 148 0.61 -13.96 33.70
CA PRO A 148 0.25 -15.25 34.25
C PRO A 148 -0.60 -16.00 33.22
N ASP A 149 -0.08 -17.14 32.75
CA ASP A 149 -0.65 -18.10 31.80
C ASP A 149 -1.26 -17.50 30.50
N ASP A 150 -0.52 -17.65 29.39
CA ASP A 150 -0.99 -17.48 27.98
C ASP A 150 -1.15 -16.04 27.41
N GLY A 151 -0.22 -15.12 27.69
CA GLY A 151 -0.25 -13.74 27.20
C GLY A 151 0.36 -13.47 25.82
N THR A 152 -0.35 -13.73 24.73
CA THR A 152 -0.02 -13.18 23.40
C THR A 152 -0.78 -11.87 23.16
N ILE A 153 -0.14 -10.87 22.53
CA ILE A 153 -0.77 -9.62 22.07
C ILE A 153 -0.81 -9.59 20.54
N LEU A 154 -1.83 -8.91 19.98
CA LEU A 154 -2.12 -8.81 18.54
C LEU A 154 -2.02 -7.35 18.07
#